data_AF-A0A1F8AZE0-F1
#
_entry.id   AF-A0A1F8AZE0-F1
#
_cell.length_a   1.000
_cell.length_b   1.000
_cell.length_c   1.000
_cell.angle_alpha   90.00
_cell.angle_beta   90.00
_cell.angle_gamma   90.00
#
_symmetry.space_group_name_H-M   'P 1'
#
loop_
_entity.id
_entity.type
_entity.pdbx_description
1 polymer ?
#
loop_
_entity_poly.entity_id
_entity_poly.type
_entity_poly.pdbx_seq_one_letter_code
_entity_poly.pdbx_strand_id
1 'polypeptide(L)' 'MRANRTVRYFAAHIRRLPQLTSKEKEVLTRRLKTTTLQKIGEGYKLTEGRIRQIEKQALKKIKSKIYQQILFKN' A
#
# COMPACT_ATOMS: atom_id res chain seq x y z
N MET A 1 1.67 -7.05 -25.86
CA MET A 1 1.03 -7.09 -24.52
C MET A 1 1.64 -6.01 -23.62
N ARG A 2 0.87 -4.99 -23.19
CA ARG A 2 1.32 -3.90 -22.29
C ARG A 2 1.09 -4.23 -20.80
N ALA A 3 1.28 -5.47 -20.39
CA ALA A 3 1.15 -5.86 -18.99
C ALA A 3 2.48 -5.57 -18.24
N ASN A 4 2.40 -5.01 -17.03
CA ASN A 4 3.48 -4.85 -16.02
C ASN A 4 4.30 -3.55 -15.91
N ARG A 5 4.13 -2.51 -16.72
CA ARG A 5 4.74 -1.20 -16.37
C ARG A 5 4.06 -0.54 -15.16
N THR A 6 2.75 -0.68 -15.01
CA THR A 6 1.94 0.02 -14.00
C THR A 6 2.07 -0.58 -12.59
N VAL A 7 1.84 -1.88 -12.41
CA VAL A 7 1.90 -2.52 -11.07
C VAL A 7 3.30 -2.40 -10.48
N ARG A 8 4.35 -2.63 -11.28
CA ARG A 8 5.74 -2.47 -10.83
C ARG A 8 6.05 -1.04 -10.44
N TYR A 9 5.61 -0.06 -11.24
CA TYR A 9 5.76 1.36 -10.94
C TYR A 9 5.06 1.73 -9.63
N PHE A 10 3.78 1.37 -9.45
CA PHE A 10 3.04 1.69 -8.23
C PHE A 10 3.61 0.99 -7.00
N ALA A 11 4.05 -0.27 -7.13
CA ALA A 11 4.73 -0.97 -6.05
C ALA A 11 6.06 -0.30 -5.66
N ALA A 12 6.83 0.20 -6.64
CA ALA A 12 8.05 0.96 -6.36
C ALA A 12 7.73 2.30 -5.69
N HIS A 13 6.68 2.99 -6.15
CA HIS A 13 6.22 4.25 -5.57
C HIS A 13 5.80 4.06 -4.10
N ILE A 14 4.94 3.07 -3.79
CA ILE A 14 4.50 2.76 -2.43
C ILE A 14 5.68 2.51 -1.49
N ARG A 15 6.71 1.78 -1.95
CA ARG A 15 7.89 1.48 -1.12
C ARG A 15 8.66 2.74 -0.71
N ARG A 16 8.63 3.78 -1.55
CA ARG A 16 9.32 5.06 -1.32
C ARG A 16 8.53 6.03 -0.44
N LEU A 17 7.25 5.77 -0.17
CA LEU A 17 6.42 6.65 0.66
C LEU A 17 6.92 6.65 2.12
N PRO A 18 7.47 7.77 2.65
CA PRO A 18 8.06 7.80 3.99
C PRO A 18 7.02 7.68 5.11
N GLN A 19 5.77 8.05 4.85
CA GLN A 19 4.70 8.06 5.85
C GLN A 19 4.10 6.70 6.16
N LEU A 20 4.43 5.70 5.33
CA LEU A 20 3.95 4.34 5.50
C LEU A 20 4.98 3.52 6.27
N THR A 21 4.50 2.77 7.24
CA THR A 21 5.29 1.73 7.91
C THR A 21 5.59 0.58 6.94
N SER A 22 6.60 -0.24 7.25
CA SER A 22 6.94 -1.42 6.45
C SER A 22 5.75 -2.36 6.23
N LYS A 23 4.91 -2.54 7.27
CA LYS A 23 3.71 -3.39 7.21
C LYS A 23 2.64 -2.80 6.29
N GLU A 24 2.40 -1.50 6.36
CA GLU A 24 1.46 -0.81 5.46
C GLU A 24 1.92 -0.88 4.00
N LYS A 25 3.22 -0.66 3.74
CA LYS A 25 3.82 -0.80 2.41
C LYS A 25 3.62 -2.19 1.85
N GLU A 26 3.85 -3.21 2.67
CA GLU A 26 3.70 -4.60 2.24
C GLU A 26 2.25 -4.98 1.95
N VAL A 27 1.31 -4.60 2.82
CA VAL A 27 -0.13 -4.81 2.61
C VAL A 27 -0.56 -4.19 1.27
N LEU A 28 -0.27 -2.91 1.04
CA LEU A 28 -0.64 -2.26 -0.22
C LEU A 28 0.05 -2.87 -1.45
N THR A 29 1.32 -3.27 -1.33
CA THR A 29 2.07 -3.90 -2.43
C THR A 29 1.48 -5.27 -2.79
N ARG A 30 1.09 -6.08 -1.80
CA ARG A 30 0.44 -7.39 -2.04
C ARG A 30 -0.98 -7.20 -2.60
N ARG A 31 -1.71 -6.18 -2.15
CA ARG A 31 -3.04 -5.83 -2.68
C ARG A 31 -2.99 -5.38 -4.14
N LEU A 32 -1.98 -4.61 -4.55
CA LEU A 32 -1.74 -4.28 -5.97
C LEU A 32 -1.50 -5.52 -6.84
N LYS A 33 -0.94 -6.58 -6.26
CA LYS A 33 -0.77 -7.90 -6.91
C LYS A 33 -1.98 -8.82 -6.67
N THR A 34 -3.16 -8.23 -6.43
CA THR A 34 -4.45 -8.92 -6.26
C THR A 34 -4.46 -10.00 -5.18
N THR A 35 -3.57 -9.93 -4.19
CA THR A 35 -3.58 -10.88 -3.06
C THR A 35 -4.77 -10.55 -2.13
N THR A 36 -5.49 -11.58 -1.67
CA THR A 36 -6.62 -11.40 -0.76
C THR A 36 -6.16 -10.95 0.63
N LEU A 37 -7.01 -10.23 1.35
CA LEU A 37 -6.71 -9.77 2.71
C LEU A 37 -6.50 -10.95 3.67
N GLN A 38 -7.24 -12.05 3.48
CA GLN A 38 -7.09 -13.30 4.23
C GLN A 38 -5.69 -13.88 4.04
N LYS A 39 -5.23 -14.05 2.80
CA LYS A 39 -3.89 -14.60 2.51
C LYS A 39 -2.75 -13.70 3.00
N ILE A 40 -2.97 -12.39 3.01
CA ILE A 40 -2.02 -11.46 3.65
C ILE A 40 -2.03 -11.66 5.17
N GLY A 41 -3.21 -11.82 5.76
CA GLY A 41 -3.40 -12.06 7.21
C GLY A 41 -2.73 -13.33 7.70
N GLU A 42 -2.87 -14.43 6.96
CA GLU A 42 -2.20 -15.72 7.23
C GLU A 42 -0.68 -15.54 7.39
N GLY A 43 -0.05 -14.78 6.50
CA GLY A 43 1.40 -14.51 6.56
C GLY A 43 1.86 -13.70 7.78
N TYR A 44 0.94 -13.02 8.47
CA TYR A 44 1.22 -12.24 9.68
C TYR A 44 0.55 -12.80 10.94
N LYS A 45 -0.15 -13.93 10.85
CA LYS A 45 -1.04 -14.44 11.93
C LYS A 45 -2.05 -13.39 12.40
N LEU A 46 -2.60 -12.63 11.45
CA LEU A 46 -3.60 -11.58 11.70
C LEU A 46 -4.91 -11.94 11.00
N THR A 47 -6.02 -11.47 11.57
CA THR A 47 -7.34 -11.60 10.94
C THR A 47 -7.44 -10.72 9.70
N GLU A 48 -8.31 -11.11 8.76
CA GLU A 48 -8.63 -10.31 7.59
C GLU A 48 -9.06 -8.89 7.97
N GLY A 49 -9.90 -8.76 9.01
CA GLY A 49 -10.35 -7.48 9.54
C GLY A 49 -9.20 -6.59 9.97
N ARG A 50 -8.15 -7.16 10.60
CA ARG A 50 -6.97 -6.39 10.99
C ARG A 50 -6.16 -5.93 9.78
N ILE A 51 -5.99 -6.77 8.77
CA ILE A 51 -5.33 -6.35 7.51
C ILE A 51 -6.13 -5.25 6.80
N ARG A 52 -7.46 -5.35 6.77
CA ARG A 52 -8.36 -4.32 6.23
C ARG A 52 -8.21 -2.98 6.94
N GLN A 53 -8.08 -2.99 8.27
CA GLN A 53 -7.80 -1.77 9.04
C GLN A 53 -6.46 -1.14 8.64
N ILE A 54 -5.41 -1.97 8.52
CA ILE A 54 -4.07 -1.51 8.09
C ILE A 54 -4.14 -0.90 6.68
N GLU A 55 -4.81 -1.57 5.74
CA GLU A 55 -5.03 -1.05 4.37
C GLU A 55 -5.75 0.30 4.39
N LYS A 56 -6.85 0.42 5.15
CA LYS A 56 -7.59 1.69 5.29
C LYS A 56 -6.72 2.81 5.87
N GLN A 57 -5.93 2.55 6.91
CA GLN A 57 -5.04 3.55 7.51
C GLN A 57 -3.95 3.97 6.53
N ALA A 58 -3.33 3.02 5.82
CA ALA A 58 -2.32 3.31 4.82
C ALA A 58 -2.87 4.20 3.69
N LEU A 59 -4.07 3.88 3.18
CA LEU A 59 -4.74 4.70 2.17
C LEU A 59 -5.10 6.10 2.69
N LYS A 60 -5.52 6.22 3.96
CA LYS A 60 -5.77 7.53 4.59
C LYS A 60 -4.50 8.37 4.64
N LYS A 61 -3.35 7.77 4.97
CA LYS A 61 -2.04 8.46 4.98
C LYS A 61 -1.61 8.93 3.59
N ILE A 62 -1.87 8.13 2.55
CA ILE A 62 -1.62 8.51 1.14
C ILE A 62 -2.51 9.67 0.72
N LYS A 63 -3.80 9.63 1.07
CA LYS A 63 -4.79 10.67 0.72
C LYS A 63 -4.59 11.98 1.49
N SER A 64 -3.83 11.97 2.59
CA SER A 64 -3.61 13.17 3.40
C SER A 64 -2.94 14.27 2.58
N LYS A 65 -3.53 15.48 2.62
CA LYS A 65 -3.15 16.68 1.86
C LYS A 65 -1.67 17.07 2.03
N ILE A 66 -1.08 16.73 3.18
CA ILE A 66 0.33 16.98 3.52
C ILE A 66 1.27 16.32 2.49
N TYR A 67 0.97 15.09 2.06
CA TYR A 67 1.82 14.37 1.09
C TYR A 67 1.49 14.66 -0.37
N GLN A 68 0.25 15.09 -0.65
CA GLN A 68 -0.10 15.60 -1.97
C GLN A 68 0.63 16.93 -2.25
N GLN A 69 0.76 17.81 -1.27
CA GLN A 69 1.49 19.08 -1.41
C GLN A 69 3.00 18.89 -1.59
N ILE A 70 3.60 17.83 -1.02
CA ILE A 70 5.01 17.46 -1.30
C ILE A 70 5.20 17.10 -2.79
N LEU A 71 4.16 16.63 -3.48
CA LEU A 71 4.21 16.30 -4.91
C LEU A 71 4.20 17.55 -5.82
N PHE A 72 3.69 18.67 -5.33
CA PHE A 72 3.55 19.94 -6.07
C PHE A 72 4.45 21.06 -5.56
N LYS A 73 5.24 20.82 -4.49
CA LYS A 73 6.35 21.69 -4.08
C LYS A 73 7.58 21.33 -4.91
N ASN A 74 7.58 21.78 -6.16
CA ASN A 74 8.80 22.05 -6.93
C ASN A 74 8.83 23.55 -7.19
#